data_AF-A2FWF6-F1
#
_entry.id   AF-A2FWF6-F1
#
_cell.length_a   1.000
_cell.length_b   1.000
_cell.length_c   1.000
_cell.angle_alpha   90.00
_cell.angle_beta   90.00
_cell.angle_gamma   90.00
#
_symmetry.space_group_name_H-M   'P 1'
#
loop_
_entity.id
_entity.type
_entity.pdbx_description
1 polymer ?
#
loop_
_entity_poly.entity_id
_entity_poly.type
_entity_poly.pdbx_seq_one_letter_code
_entity_poly.pdbx_strand_id
1 'polypeptide(L)'
;MYKFKEIQIKTYINITGNEDFNIADAVFYKKYIIQGNHKSDQKYIQNLVGNDIKMFVYFDHTSLQITNCTFYHFNNVYVNPAGGWTKGYNAIFPGSSTVPRFNTKNGPVSHKFNEVICIGNDWTNVFAHFVLDVLSLVEYVPVEIRKRSKFLLLSSSKVYHEMLIHFDIPMENIICPGQSFIFANNFYTVISQQSIHGALIGGLQNVAEKFRKDFQLDKIKSEYLGLYNRLESKSRHILEFPKFVEACKERYNSTIPVKQLGEYTNLTEGVKEYASLKIFLSPAGSSLTNMMYMRRNMGVVMVL
;
A
#
# COMPACT_ATOMS: atom_id res chain seq x y z
N MET A 1 -14.64 -18.92 -11.46
CA MET A 1 -14.73 -18.46 -12.87
C MET A 1 -16.01 -17.64 -12.99
N TYR A 2 -15.92 -16.31 -13.03
CA TYR A 2 -17.08 -15.42 -12.99
C TYR A 2 -17.54 -15.08 -14.42
N LYS A 3 -18.85 -15.11 -14.68
CA LYS A 3 -19.45 -14.63 -15.95
C LYS A 3 -19.98 -13.21 -15.76
N PHE A 4 -19.52 -12.30 -16.60
CA PHE A 4 -19.94 -10.89 -16.61
C PHE A 4 -21.04 -10.68 -17.65
N LYS A 5 -21.99 -9.79 -17.36
CA LYS A 5 -22.97 -9.30 -18.36
C LYS A 5 -22.80 -7.81 -18.51
N GLU A 6 -22.37 -7.39 -19.70
CA GLU A 6 -22.15 -6.00 -20.06
C GLU A 6 -23.50 -5.32 -20.37
N ILE A 7 -23.70 -4.09 -19.87
CA ILE A 7 -24.82 -3.23 -20.28
C ILE A 7 -24.20 -1.92 -20.78
N GLN A 8 -24.23 -1.72 -22.10
CA GLN A 8 -23.77 -0.49 -22.74
C GLN A 8 -24.76 0.66 -22.52
N ILE A 9 -24.26 1.82 -22.12
CA ILE A 9 -24.97 3.09 -22.34
C ILE A 9 -24.00 4.13 -22.89
N LYS A 10 -24.10 4.39 -24.20
CA LYS A 10 -23.34 5.43 -24.92
C LYS A 10 -23.57 6.82 -24.33
N THR A 11 -22.50 7.56 -24.09
CA THR A 11 -22.51 9.03 -24.08
C THR A 11 -21.11 9.50 -24.47
N TYR A 12 -21.03 10.24 -25.58
CA TYR A 12 -19.80 10.84 -26.08
C TYR A 12 -19.65 12.23 -25.47
N ILE A 13 -18.48 12.55 -24.89
CA ILE A 13 -18.01 13.93 -24.80
C ILE A 13 -16.50 13.91 -25.02
N ASN A 14 -16.08 14.55 -26.12
CA ASN A 14 -14.68 14.87 -26.41
C ASN A 14 -14.29 16.07 -25.53
N ILE A 15 -13.22 15.94 -24.75
CA ILE A 15 -12.57 17.11 -24.16
C ILE A 15 -11.09 17.01 -24.52
N THR A 16 -10.73 17.70 -25.61
CA THR A 16 -9.37 18.04 -25.99
C THR A 16 -9.08 19.44 -25.44
N GLY A 17 -8.07 19.60 -24.58
CA GLY A 17 -7.56 20.94 -24.24
C GLY A 17 -6.95 21.07 -22.84
N ASN A 18 -5.76 21.67 -22.79
CA ASN A 18 -5.09 22.16 -21.58
C ASN A 18 -5.71 23.49 -21.12
N GLU A 19 -6.89 23.46 -20.49
CA GLU A 19 -7.47 24.66 -19.88
C GLU A 19 -7.72 24.46 -18.39
N ASP A 20 -7.60 25.57 -17.64
CA ASP A 20 -7.86 25.64 -16.21
C ASP A 20 -9.29 25.18 -15.89
N PHE A 21 -9.40 24.30 -14.90
CA PHE A 21 -10.65 23.62 -14.54
C PHE A 21 -11.70 24.61 -14.02
N ASN A 22 -12.77 24.82 -14.79
CA ASN A 22 -13.97 25.54 -14.34
C ASN A 22 -14.95 24.57 -13.66
N ILE A 23 -15.33 24.95 -12.46
CA ILE A 23 -16.05 24.17 -11.47
C ILE A 23 -17.53 23.91 -11.86
N ALA A 24 -18.07 24.68 -12.81
CA ALA A 24 -19.44 24.60 -13.30
C ALA A 24 -19.70 23.41 -14.26
N ASP A 25 -18.66 22.78 -14.80
CA ASP A 25 -18.78 21.81 -15.92
C ASP A 25 -18.82 20.33 -15.48
N ALA A 26 -18.81 20.04 -14.17
CA ALA A 26 -18.81 18.66 -13.68
C ALA A 26 -20.21 18.01 -13.73
N VAL A 27 -20.47 17.22 -14.77
CA VAL A 27 -21.74 16.50 -15.01
C VAL A 27 -21.95 15.29 -14.07
N PHE A 28 -23.20 15.11 -13.67
CA PHE A 28 -23.73 14.09 -12.76
C PHE A 28 -23.94 12.67 -13.35
N TYR A 29 -23.68 11.67 -12.50
CA TYR A 29 -24.13 10.26 -12.46
C TYR A 29 -24.03 9.31 -13.69
N LYS A 30 -23.27 8.21 -13.50
CA LYS A 30 -23.60 6.84 -14.00
C LYS A 30 -23.02 5.79 -13.03
N LYS A 31 -23.73 4.67 -12.85
CA LYS A 31 -23.44 3.56 -11.91
C LYS A 31 -23.14 2.26 -12.67
N TYR A 32 -22.25 1.44 -12.12
CA TYR A 32 -22.15 0.02 -12.45
C TYR A 32 -22.13 -0.79 -11.14
N ILE A 33 -22.86 -1.90 -11.11
CA ILE A 33 -22.97 -2.83 -9.97
C ILE A 33 -22.28 -4.12 -10.39
N ILE A 34 -21.32 -4.60 -9.59
CA ILE A 34 -20.75 -5.94 -9.75
C ILE A 34 -21.34 -6.81 -8.64
N GLN A 35 -22.27 -7.72 -8.97
CA GLN A 35 -22.80 -8.66 -8.00
C GLN A 35 -21.77 -9.78 -7.72
N GLY A 36 -21.08 -9.69 -6.59
CA GLY A 36 -20.58 -10.85 -5.86
C GLY A 36 -21.68 -11.39 -4.93
N ASN A 37 -21.77 -12.71 -4.77
CA ASN A 37 -22.84 -13.36 -4.01
C ASN A 37 -22.85 -12.94 -2.52
N HIS A 38 -23.94 -12.24 -2.14
CA HIS A 38 -24.57 -12.04 -0.81
C HIS A 38 -23.71 -11.47 0.35
N LYS A 39 -24.04 -10.39 1.08
CA LYS A 39 -25.14 -9.40 1.12
C LYS A 39 -24.49 -8.01 1.10
N SER A 40 -24.85 -7.16 0.15
CA SER A 40 -24.41 -5.75 0.16
C SER A 40 -25.21 -4.96 1.20
N ASP A 41 -24.58 -4.46 2.25
CA ASP A 41 -25.18 -3.36 3.01
C ASP A 41 -24.90 -2.05 2.27
N GLN A 42 -25.96 -1.39 1.79
CA GLN A 42 -25.86 0.00 1.36
C GLN A 42 -25.61 0.85 2.62
N LYS A 43 -24.41 1.41 2.76
CA LYS A 43 -24.12 2.37 3.83
C LYS A 43 -23.98 3.78 3.25
N TYR A 44 -24.65 4.72 3.90
CA TYR A 44 -24.52 6.15 3.62
C TYR A 44 -23.32 6.68 4.41
N ILE A 45 -22.41 7.40 3.75
CA ILE A 45 -21.47 8.29 4.45
C ILE A 45 -22.00 9.70 4.28
N GLN A 46 -22.24 10.39 5.40
CA GLN A 46 -22.52 11.82 5.41
C GLN A 46 -21.24 12.57 5.10
N ASN A 47 -21.28 13.45 4.10
CA ASN A 47 -20.22 14.45 3.97
C ASN A 47 -20.33 15.51 5.09
N LEU A 48 -19.33 16.39 5.21
CA LEU A 48 -19.32 17.48 6.21
C LEU A 48 -20.50 18.45 6.12
N VAL A 49 -21.36 18.33 5.10
CA VAL A 49 -22.53 19.16 4.82
C VAL A 49 -23.85 18.35 4.98
N GLY A 50 -23.79 17.13 5.51
CA GLY A 50 -24.98 16.30 5.77
C GLY A 50 -25.65 15.70 4.54
N ASN A 51 -25.01 15.72 3.37
CA ASN A 51 -25.53 15.08 2.16
C ASN A 51 -25.13 13.60 2.12
N ASP A 52 -26.12 12.75 1.79
CA ASP A 52 -25.97 11.31 1.64
C ASP A 52 -25.19 10.96 0.37
N ILE A 53 -23.96 10.48 0.52
CA ILE A 53 -23.23 9.88 -0.60
C ILE A 53 -23.60 8.40 -0.67
N LYS A 54 -24.29 8.01 -1.76
CA LYS A 54 -24.56 6.60 -2.07
C LYS A 54 -23.25 5.89 -2.42
N MET A 55 -22.86 4.93 -1.59
CA MET A 55 -21.65 4.14 -1.73
C MET A 55 -22.00 2.65 -1.72
N PHE A 56 -21.32 1.88 -2.56
CA PHE A 56 -21.44 0.42 -2.56
C PHE A 56 -20.28 -0.16 -1.78
N VAL A 57 -20.60 -0.91 -0.73
CA VAL A 57 -19.63 -1.61 0.09
C VAL A 57 -19.68 -3.08 -0.29
N TYR A 58 -18.53 -3.63 -0.68
CA TYR A 58 -18.36 -5.06 -0.91
C TYR A 58 -17.69 -5.67 0.32
N PHE A 59 -18.32 -6.70 0.89
CA PHE A 59 -17.77 -7.47 2.00
C PHE A 59 -17.41 -8.88 1.50
N ASP A 60 -16.23 -9.36 1.86
CA ASP A 60 -16.00 -10.78 2.05
C ASP A 60 -16.37 -11.05 3.51
N HIS A 61 -17.28 -12.01 3.78
CA HIS A 61 -17.77 -12.29 5.13
C HIS A 61 -16.65 -12.67 6.12
N THR A 62 -15.45 -13.03 5.63
CA THR A 62 -14.26 -13.33 6.46
C THR A 62 -13.44 -12.11 6.86
N SER A 63 -13.51 -10.99 6.12
CA SER A 63 -12.68 -9.82 6.39
C SER A 63 -13.16 -9.03 7.61
N LEU A 64 -14.47 -8.90 7.85
CA LEU A 64 -14.99 -8.17 9.01
C LEU A 64 -14.60 -8.75 10.38
N GLN A 65 -14.28 -10.06 10.47
CA GLN A 65 -13.92 -10.68 11.75
C GLN A 65 -12.40 -10.62 12.06
N ILE A 66 -11.55 -10.37 11.07
CA ILE A 66 -10.07 -10.40 11.24
C ILE A 66 -9.38 -9.10 10.77
N THR A 67 -9.95 -8.37 9.81
CA THR A 67 -9.39 -7.13 9.24
C THR A 67 -10.52 -6.18 8.78
N ASN A 68 -10.79 -5.09 9.50
CA ASN A 68 -11.85 -4.12 9.14
C ASN A 68 -11.48 -3.23 7.93
N CYS A 69 -11.15 -3.86 6.80
CA CYS A 69 -10.79 -3.23 5.53
C CYS A 69 -11.98 -3.31 4.57
N THR A 70 -12.25 -2.22 3.87
CA THR A 70 -13.34 -2.12 2.90
C THR A 70 -12.77 -1.64 1.56
N PHE A 71 -13.15 -2.31 0.46
CA PHE A 71 -12.88 -1.87 -0.89
C PHE A 71 -13.94 -0.85 -1.33
N TYR A 72 -13.48 0.28 -1.87
CA TYR A 72 -14.32 1.38 -2.32
C TYR A 72 -14.11 1.66 -3.80
N HIS A 73 -15.21 1.97 -4.49
CA HIS A 73 -15.22 2.45 -5.87
C HIS A 73 -15.97 3.78 -5.94
N PHE A 74 -15.26 4.83 -6.36
CA PHE A 74 -15.79 6.17 -6.57
C PHE A 74 -15.72 6.55 -8.05
N ASN A 75 -16.64 7.40 -8.48
CA ASN A 75 -16.65 7.93 -9.85
C ASN A 75 -16.35 9.43 -9.84
N ASN A 76 -15.59 9.88 -10.85
CA ASN A 76 -15.28 11.27 -11.13
C ASN A 76 -14.72 12.01 -9.90
N VAL A 77 -13.56 11.56 -9.43
CA VAL A 77 -12.89 12.14 -8.26
C VAL A 77 -11.47 12.58 -8.60
N TYR A 78 -10.98 13.56 -7.85
CA TYR A 78 -9.57 13.91 -7.84
C TYR A 78 -8.90 13.13 -6.72
N VAL A 79 -7.75 12.54 -7.00
CA VAL A 79 -6.97 11.76 -6.04
C VAL A 79 -5.49 12.12 -6.15
N ASN A 80 -4.78 12.09 -5.03
CA ASN A 80 -3.32 12.19 -4.99
C ASN A 80 -2.71 10.95 -4.32
N PRO A 81 -1.44 10.60 -4.58
CA PRO A 81 -0.80 9.40 -4.03
C PRO A 81 -0.54 9.46 -2.52
N ALA A 82 -0.73 10.60 -1.87
CA ALA A 82 -0.71 10.72 -0.42
C ALA A 82 -2.09 10.45 0.21
N GLY A 83 -2.96 9.75 -0.55
CA GLY A 83 -4.26 9.24 -0.12
C GLY A 83 -5.36 10.29 0.02
N GLY A 84 -5.12 11.53 -0.41
CA GLY A 84 -6.18 12.53 -0.48
C GLY A 84 -7.08 12.32 -1.69
N TRP A 85 -8.40 12.40 -1.50
CA TRP A 85 -9.34 12.46 -2.62
C TRP A 85 -10.54 13.39 -2.36
N THR A 86 -11.06 14.00 -3.42
CA THR A 86 -12.11 15.02 -3.37
C THR A 86 -12.98 14.98 -4.63
N LYS A 87 -14.23 15.47 -4.52
CA LYS A 87 -15.11 15.76 -5.67
C LYS A 87 -14.98 17.20 -6.18
N GLY A 88 -13.86 17.86 -5.91
CA GLY A 88 -13.60 19.26 -6.28
C GLY A 88 -14.01 20.26 -5.21
N TYR A 89 -15.17 20.08 -4.59
CA TYR A 89 -15.68 21.01 -3.56
C TYR A 89 -15.53 20.51 -2.11
N ASN A 90 -15.50 19.18 -1.93
CA ASN A 90 -15.50 18.54 -0.61
C ASN A 90 -14.50 17.40 -0.59
N ALA A 91 -13.60 17.42 0.39
CA ALA A 91 -12.81 16.26 0.75
C ALA A 91 -13.74 15.14 1.26
N ILE A 92 -13.50 13.91 0.83
CA ILE A 92 -14.27 12.74 1.28
C ILE A 92 -13.45 12.02 2.33
N PHE A 93 -13.95 11.93 3.56
CA PHE A 93 -13.30 11.22 4.64
C PHE A 93 -14.05 9.94 5.00
N PRO A 94 -13.35 8.82 5.24
CA PRO A 94 -13.91 7.74 6.05
C PRO A 94 -14.11 8.28 7.48
N GLY A 95 -15.32 8.09 8.04
CA GLY A 95 -15.86 8.85 9.19
C GLY A 95 -15.18 8.74 10.56
N SER A 96 -13.87 8.45 10.66
CA SER A 96 -13.11 8.55 11.90
C SER A 96 -12.21 9.78 11.88
N SER A 97 -12.45 10.71 12.81
CA SER A 97 -11.68 11.95 13.03
C SER A 97 -10.21 11.75 13.43
N THR A 98 -9.72 10.51 13.51
CA THR A 98 -8.41 10.15 14.08
C THR A 98 -7.40 9.61 13.05
N VAL A 99 -7.67 9.70 11.74
CA VAL A 99 -6.71 9.29 10.70
C VAL A 99 -6.14 10.51 9.95
N PRO A 100 -5.26 11.31 10.58
CA PRO A 100 -4.82 12.63 10.09
C PRO A 100 -3.66 12.55 9.08
N ARG A 101 -3.72 11.65 8.10
CA ARG A 101 -2.55 11.33 7.25
C ARG A 101 -2.82 11.30 5.76
N PHE A 102 -4.02 11.72 5.35
CA PHE A 102 -4.32 11.95 3.96
C PHE A 102 -3.92 13.37 3.59
N ASN A 103 -3.17 13.56 2.51
CA ASN A 103 -2.85 14.92 2.05
C ASN A 103 -4.10 15.57 1.46
N THR A 104 -4.75 16.43 2.24
CA THR A 104 -5.94 17.20 1.83
C THR A 104 -5.60 18.58 1.31
N LYS A 105 -4.32 18.92 1.17
CA LYS A 105 -3.90 20.23 0.67
C LYS A 105 -4.31 20.37 -0.79
N ASN A 106 -4.64 21.59 -1.20
CA ASN A 106 -4.89 21.89 -2.61
C ASN A 106 -3.62 21.69 -3.43
N GLY A 107 -3.77 21.27 -4.69
CA GLY A 107 -2.67 21.08 -5.61
C GLY A 107 -3.15 21.00 -7.06
N PRO A 108 -2.25 21.18 -8.04
CA PRO A 108 -2.61 21.14 -9.44
C PRO A 108 -3.09 19.74 -9.86
N VAL A 109 -3.99 19.69 -10.86
CA VAL A 109 -4.39 18.45 -11.51
C VAL A 109 -3.42 18.21 -12.66
N SER A 110 -2.58 17.19 -12.52
CA SER A 110 -1.50 16.90 -13.48
C SER A 110 -1.95 16.02 -14.64
N HIS A 111 -2.88 15.09 -14.39
CA HIS A 111 -3.28 14.06 -15.35
C HIS A 111 -4.75 13.67 -15.17
N LYS A 112 -5.30 13.04 -16.21
CA LYS A 112 -6.61 12.40 -16.21
C LYS A 112 -6.48 10.94 -16.65
N PHE A 113 -7.02 10.03 -15.86
CA PHE A 113 -7.05 8.60 -16.17
C PHE A 113 -8.46 8.01 -16.04
N ASN A 114 -8.72 6.94 -16.78
CA ASN A 114 -10.01 6.27 -16.73
C ASN A 114 -10.20 5.42 -15.47
N GLU A 115 -9.16 4.68 -15.06
CA GLU A 115 -9.18 3.79 -13.91
C GLU A 115 -7.92 3.99 -13.07
N VAL A 116 -8.11 4.31 -11.79
CA VAL A 116 -7.03 4.65 -10.87
C VAL A 116 -7.18 3.88 -9.58
N ILE A 117 -6.09 3.29 -9.09
CA ILE A 117 -5.96 2.78 -7.73
C ILE A 117 -5.05 3.71 -6.94
N CYS A 118 -5.46 4.08 -5.73
CA CYS A 118 -4.58 4.73 -4.75
C CYS A 118 -4.89 4.13 -3.37
N ILE A 119 -3.84 3.69 -2.69
CA ILE A 119 -3.93 3.04 -1.38
C ILE A 119 -2.84 3.63 -0.49
N GLY A 120 -3.13 3.78 0.80
CA GLY A 120 -2.20 4.28 1.80
C GLY A 120 -2.33 5.78 2.06
N ASN A 121 -1.25 6.38 2.56
CA ASN A 121 -1.22 7.72 3.14
C ASN A 121 0.08 8.47 2.79
N ASP A 122 0.28 9.67 3.38
CA ASP A 122 1.45 10.52 3.16
C ASP A 122 2.80 9.92 3.60
N TRP A 123 2.82 8.84 4.39
CA TRP A 123 4.05 8.18 4.86
C TRP A 123 4.46 7.00 3.99
N THR A 124 3.72 6.71 2.92
CA THR A 124 4.01 5.58 2.02
C THR A 124 5.31 5.72 1.22
N ASN A 125 6.01 6.85 1.35
CA ASN A 125 7.40 7.01 0.92
C ASN A 125 8.42 6.33 1.86
N VAL A 126 7.99 5.87 3.04
CA VAL A 126 8.78 5.09 4.00
C VAL A 126 8.49 3.61 3.81
N PHE A 127 9.54 2.78 3.72
CA PHE A 127 9.43 1.35 3.37
C PHE A 127 8.40 0.59 4.22
N ALA A 128 8.45 0.76 5.54
CA ALA A 128 7.52 0.07 6.43
C ALA A 128 6.07 0.48 6.17
N HIS A 129 5.80 1.77 5.99
CA HIS A 129 4.45 2.26 5.67
C HIS A 129 4.01 1.84 4.27
N PHE A 130 4.92 1.75 3.31
CA PHE A 130 4.60 1.17 2.01
C PHE A 130 4.11 -0.28 2.14
N VAL A 131 4.83 -1.11 2.90
CA VAL A 131 4.43 -2.51 3.09
C VAL A 131 3.13 -2.62 3.91
N LEU A 132 3.03 -1.90 5.02
CA LEU A 132 1.92 -2.00 5.96
C LEU A 132 0.63 -1.32 5.46
N ASP A 133 0.77 -0.20 4.75
CA ASP A 133 -0.36 0.66 4.37
C ASP A 133 -0.66 0.62 2.88
N VAL A 134 0.18 -0.04 2.06
CA VAL A 134 -0.07 -0.23 0.61
C VAL A 134 -0.12 -1.72 0.29
N LEU A 135 0.99 -2.45 0.46
CA LEU A 135 1.03 -3.86 0.05
C LEU A 135 0.05 -4.72 0.84
N SER A 136 -0.06 -4.50 2.14
CA SER A 136 -1.02 -5.26 2.97
C SER A 136 -2.47 -5.00 2.57
N LEU A 137 -2.76 -3.89 1.88
CA LEU A 137 -4.10 -3.53 1.40
C LEU A 137 -4.34 -3.87 -0.08
N VAL A 138 -3.28 -4.02 -0.88
CA VAL A 138 -3.38 -4.27 -2.34
C VAL A 138 -4.08 -5.58 -2.67
N GLU A 139 -4.04 -6.53 -1.76
CA GLU A 139 -4.67 -7.84 -1.94
C GLU A 139 -6.20 -7.79 -1.92
N TYR A 140 -6.77 -6.78 -1.28
CA TYR A 140 -8.22 -6.56 -1.26
C TYR A 140 -8.74 -5.89 -2.55
N VAL A 141 -7.83 -5.50 -3.46
CA VAL A 141 -8.22 -5.01 -4.80
C VAL A 141 -8.34 -6.19 -5.76
N PRO A 142 -9.47 -6.34 -6.47
CA PRO A 142 -9.65 -7.40 -7.45
C PRO A 142 -8.54 -7.41 -8.51
N VAL A 143 -8.05 -8.61 -8.86
CA VAL A 143 -6.89 -8.81 -9.74
C VAL A 143 -7.07 -8.14 -11.09
N GLU A 144 -8.27 -8.22 -11.67
CA GLU A 144 -8.62 -7.61 -12.94
C GLU A 144 -8.54 -6.07 -12.89
N ILE A 145 -8.81 -5.46 -11.74
CA ILE A 145 -8.68 -4.02 -11.52
C ILE A 145 -7.20 -3.66 -11.39
N ARG A 146 -6.41 -4.44 -10.64
CA ARG A 146 -4.95 -4.25 -10.49
C ARG A 146 -4.22 -4.26 -11.82
N LYS A 147 -4.59 -5.19 -12.71
CA LYS A 147 -3.92 -5.37 -14.00
C LYS A 147 -4.16 -4.24 -15.00
N ARG A 148 -5.28 -3.50 -14.89
CA ARG A 148 -5.67 -2.49 -15.89
C ARG A 148 -5.64 -1.05 -15.40
N SER A 149 -5.73 -0.81 -14.10
CA SER A 149 -5.80 0.53 -13.52
C SER A 149 -4.41 1.15 -13.35
N LYS A 150 -4.31 2.48 -13.42
CA LYS A 150 -3.10 3.18 -13.00
C LYS A 150 -2.98 3.17 -11.48
N PHE A 151 -1.85 2.71 -10.96
CA PHE A 151 -1.57 2.65 -9.53
C PHE A 151 -0.73 3.86 -9.12
N LEU A 152 -1.27 4.71 -8.25
CA LEU A 152 -0.57 5.92 -7.82
C LEU A 152 0.36 5.63 -6.64
N LEU A 153 1.59 6.14 -6.71
CA LEU A 153 2.58 6.06 -5.64
C LEU A 153 3.22 7.41 -5.36
N LEU A 154 3.60 7.61 -4.10
CA LEU A 154 4.31 8.82 -3.68
C LEU A 154 5.82 8.74 -3.97
N SER A 155 6.36 7.52 -4.07
CA SER A 155 7.79 7.25 -4.21
C SER A 155 8.09 6.55 -5.52
N SER A 156 9.13 7.02 -6.23
CA SER A 156 9.70 6.39 -7.42
C SER A 156 10.71 5.29 -7.10
N SER A 157 10.70 4.77 -5.87
CA SER A 157 11.59 3.70 -5.44
C SER A 157 11.42 2.46 -6.31
N LYS A 158 12.53 2.04 -6.94
CA LYS A 158 12.57 0.81 -7.76
C LYS A 158 12.08 -0.42 -6.98
N VAL A 159 12.44 -0.52 -5.70
CA VAL A 159 12.03 -1.62 -4.83
C VAL A 159 10.49 -1.67 -4.69
N TYR A 160 9.82 -0.52 -4.58
CA TYR A 160 8.36 -0.48 -4.44
C TYR A 160 7.67 -0.93 -5.72
N HIS A 161 8.22 -0.54 -6.86
CA HIS A 161 7.74 -0.96 -8.16
C HIS A 161 7.93 -2.47 -8.36
N GLU A 162 9.12 -3.00 -8.05
CA GLU A 162 9.42 -4.43 -8.08
C GLU A 162 8.43 -5.21 -7.20
N MET A 163 8.11 -4.71 -6.00
CA MET A 163 7.11 -5.33 -5.12
C MET A 163 5.72 -5.38 -5.75
N LEU A 164 5.21 -4.29 -6.32
CA LEU A 164 3.85 -4.24 -6.87
C LEU A 164 3.67 -5.15 -8.07
N ILE A 165 4.72 -5.42 -8.85
CA ILE A 165 4.68 -6.40 -9.94
C ILE A 165 4.31 -7.78 -9.42
N HIS A 166 4.81 -8.17 -8.25
CA HIS A 166 4.40 -9.43 -7.63
C HIS A 166 2.88 -9.45 -7.41
N PHE A 167 2.25 -8.33 -7.09
CA PHE A 167 0.80 -8.21 -6.86
C PHE A 167 0.00 -7.90 -8.13
N ASP A 168 0.44 -8.39 -9.29
CA ASP A 168 -0.28 -8.25 -10.56
C ASP A 168 -0.50 -6.80 -11.01
N ILE A 169 0.35 -5.87 -10.58
CA ILE A 169 0.33 -4.48 -11.05
C ILE A 169 1.46 -4.31 -12.06
N PRO A 170 1.14 -4.17 -13.37
CA PRO A 170 2.17 -3.98 -14.39
C PRO A 170 2.99 -2.72 -14.15
N MET A 171 4.27 -2.76 -14.48
CA MET A 171 5.20 -1.65 -14.26
C MET A 171 4.72 -0.37 -14.95
N GLU A 172 4.20 -0.48 -16.18
CA GLU A 172 3.66 0.61 -17.00
C GLU A 172 2.39 1.25 -16.43
N ASN A 173 1.79 0.62 -15.41
CA ASN A 173 0.63 1.14 -14.71
C ASN A 173 1.00 1.90 -13.44
N ILE A 174 2.24 1.85 -12.97
CA ILE A 174 2.68 2.56 -11.77
C ILE A 174 3.03 4.01 -12.13
N ILE A 175 2.36 4.97 -11.49
CA ILE A 175 2.53 6.40 -11.75
C ILE A 175 2.94 7.11 -10.45
N CYS A 176 3.96 7.97 -10.54
CA CYS A 176 4.47 8.75 -9.40
C CYS A 176 4.32 10.27 -9.64
N PRO A 177 3.11 10.85 -9.47
CA PRO A 177 2.84 12.25 -9.80
C PRO A 177 3.31 13.26 -8.72
N GLY A 178 4.15 12.83 -7.77
CA GLY A 178 4.51 13.62 -6.60
C GLY A 178 3.30 13.86 -5.71
N GLN A 179 3.05 15.09 -5.29
CA GLN A 179 1.85 15.44 -4.49
C GLN A 179 0.70 15.99 -5.35
N SER A 180 0.83 15.96 -6.68
CA SER A 180 -0.20 16.48 -7.59
C SER A 180 -1.46 15.63 -7.54
N PHE A 181 -2.61 16.26 -7.82
CA PHE A 181 -3.85 15.54 -8.03
C PHE A 181 -3.91 14.95 -9.44
N ILE A 182 -4.71 13.91 -9.57
CA ILE A 182 -5.08 13.23 -10.80
C ILE A 182 -6.59 13.11 -10.80
N PHE A 183 -7.22 13.41 -11.93
CA PHE A 183 -8.64 13.13 -12.13
C PHE A 183 -8.84 11.67 -12.55
N ALA A 184 -9.74 10.96 -11.87
CA ALA A 184 -10.07 9.57 -12.13
C ALA A 184 -11.56 9.43 -12.45
N ASN A 185 -11.90 8.90 -13.64
CA ASN A 185 -13.29 8.54 -13.95
C ASN A 185 -13.78 7.43 -13.00
N ASN A 186 -12.93 6.43 -12.75
CA ASN A 186 -13.15 5.37 -11.78
C ASN A 186 -11.95 5.34 -10.83
N PHE A 187 -12.21 5.53 -9.54
CA PHE A 187 -11.22 5.49 -8.49
C PHE A 187 -11.50 4.33 -7.56
N TYR A 188 -10.48 3.52 -7.32
CA TYR A 188 -10.51 2.35 -6.46
C TYR A 188 -9.55 2.54 -5.28
N THR A 189 -10.01 2.22 -4.08
CA THR A 189 -9.17 2.27 -2.89
C THR A 189 -9.61 1.23 -1.87
N VAL A 190 -8.79 1.00 -0.86
CA VAL A 190 -9.11 0.15 0.28
C VAL A 190 -8.82 0.95 1.53
N ILE A 191 -9.81 1.03 2.42
CA ILE A 191 -9.69 1.78 3.67
C ILE A 191 -9.94 0.84 4.84
N SER A 192 -9.07 0.92 5.84
CA SER A 192 -9.35 0.40 7.17
C SER A 192 -9.98 1.48 8.04
N GLN A 193 -11.15 1.20 8.61
CA GLN A 193 -11.87 2.19 9.44
C GLN A 193 -11.28 2.32 10.85
N GLN A 194 -10.47 1.36 11.31
CA GLN A 194 -10.00 1.28 12.70
C GLN A 194 -8.59 1.81 12.90
N SER A 195 -7.73 1.74 11.88
CA SER A 195 -6.31 2.08 11.99
C SER A 195 -5.67 2.21 10.61
N ILE A 196 -4.64 3.07 10.52
CA ILE A 196 -3.74 3.16 9.35
C ILE A 196 -3.08 1.82 9.01
N HIS A 197 -2.84 0.98 10.02
CA HIS A 197 -2.27 -0.36 9.88
C HIS A 197 -3.33 -1.46 10.00
N GLY A 198 -4.60 -1.17 9.71
CA GLY A 198 -5.69 -2.11 10.02
C GLY A 198 -5.73 -3.38 9.17
N ALA A 199 -4.87 -3.48 8.15
CA ALA A 199 -4.61 -4.73 7.43
C ALA A 199 -3.41 -5.51 7.96
N LEU A 200 -2.76 -5.09 9.06
CA LEU A 200 -1.50 -5.69 9.52
C LEU A 200 -1.61 -7.19 9.78
N ILE A 201 -2.64 -7.67 10.51
CA ILE A 201 -2.70 -9.07 10.95
C ILE A 201 -2.89 -10.02 9.77
N GLY A 202 -3.83 -9.74 8.86
CA GLY A 202 -4.10 -10.60 7.69
C GLY A 202 -3.27 -10.23 6.45
N GLY A 203 -3.23 -8.94 6.12
CA GLY A 203 -2.58 -8.44 4.92
C GLY A 203 -1.07 -8.63 4.91
N LEU A 204 -0.37 -8.32 6.02
CA LEU A 204 1.08 -8.54 6.08
C LEU A 204 1.43 -10.04 5.99
N GLN A 205 0.62 -10.89 6.62
CA GLN A 205 0.81 -12.34 6.55
C GLN A 205 0.71 -12.82 5.10
N ASN A 206 -0.30 -12.39 4.36
CA ASN A 206 -0.45 -12.78 2.97
C ASN A 206 0.66 -12.22 2.07
N VAL A 207 1.08 -10.98 2.29
CA VAL A 207 2.26 -10.39 1.62
C VAL A 207 3.50 -11.26 1.85
N ALA A 208 3.72 -11.70 3.10
CA ALA A 208 4.83 -12.58 3.45
C ALA A 208 4.72 -13.95 2.76
N GLU A 209 3.54 -14.58 2.75
CA GLU A 209 3.32 -15.86 2.05
C GLU A 209 3.53 -15.74 0.53
N LYS A 210 3.10 -14.62 -0.05
CA LYS A 210 3.29 -14.35 -1.46
C LYS A 210 4.75 -14.23 -1.82
N PHE A 211 5.53 -13.44 -1.07
CA PHE A 211 6.97 -13.36 -1.30
C PHE A 211 7.68 -14.69 -1.01
N ARG A 212 7.26 -15.45 0.00
CA ARG A 212 7.78 -16.79 0.27
C ARG A 212 7.64 -17.71 -0.93
N LYS A 213 6.47 -17.71 -1.56
CA LYS A 213 6.20 -18.49 -2.77
C LYS A 213 7.01 -17.98 -3.97
N ASP A 214 6.90 -16.69 -4.28
CA ASP A 214 7.46 -16.10 -5.49
C ASP A 214 9.00 -16.19 -5.51
N PHE A 215 9.65 -16.03 -4.36
CA PHE A 215 11.11 -16.10 -4.21
C PHE A 215 11.63 -17.45 -3.69
N GLN A 216 10.74 -18.43 -3.46
CA GLN A 216 11.10 -19.76 -2.93
C GLN A 216 11.91 -19.70 -1.63
N LEU A 217 11.51 -18.85 -0.69
CA LEU A 217 12.32 -18.51 0.49
C LEU A 217 12.62 -19.72 1.40
N ASP A 218 11.76 -20.75 1.38
CA ASP A 218 11.99 -21.98 2.15
C ASP A 218 13.19 -22.80 1.65
N LYS A 219 13.64 -22.56 0.41
CA LYS A 219 14.84 -23.19 -0.15
C LYS A 219 16.13 -22.48 0.24
N ILE A 220 16.04 -21.26 0.78
CA ILE A 220 17.22 -20.49 1.22
C ILE A 220 17.61 -20.99 2.61
N LYS A 221 18.88 -21.32 2.80
CA LYS A 221 19.39 -21.79 4.09
C LYS A 221 19.56 -20.59 5.05
N SER A 222 19.05 -20.71 6.27
CA SER A 222 19.23 -19.69 7.31
C SER A 222 20.50 -19.96 8.11
N GLU A 223 21.50 -19.09 7.97
CA GLU A 223 22.88 -19.34 8.42
C GLU A 223 23.42 -18.25 9.35
N TYR A 224 22.91 -17.02 9.29
CA TYR A 224 23.57 -15.85 9.90
C TYR A 224 22.77 -15.20 11.04
N LEU A 225 23.48 -14.60 12.00
CA LEU A 225 22.96 -13.54 12.86
C LEU A 225 23.13 -12.21 12.11
N GLY A 226 22.02 -11.60 11.69
CA GLY A 226 22.00 -10.33 10.98
C GLY A 226 21.83 -9.15 11.94
N LEU A 227 22.76 -8.20 11.90
CA LEU A 227 22.73 -6.98 12.70
C LEU A 227 22.53 -5.77 11.77
N TYR A 228 21.40 -5.09 11.87
CA TYR A 228 21.13 -3.88 11.10
C TYR A 228 21.16 -2.64 11.99
N ASN A 229 21.78 -1.58 11.48
CA ASN A 229 21.63 -0.23 11.99
C ASN A 229 21.20 0.68 10.84
N ARG A 230 20.55 1.78 11.19
CA ARG A 230 20.17 2.79 10.19
C ARG A 230 21.40 3.56 9.74
N LEU A 231 21.31 4.25 8.60
CA LEU A 231 22.31 5.24 8.23
C LEU A 231 22.41 6.33 9.31
N GLU A 232 23.61 6.90 9.48
CA GLU A 232 23.91 7.92 10.50
C GLU A 232 22.98 9.15 10.39
N SER A 233 22.55 9.48 9.17
CA SER A 233 21.63 10.59 8.89
C SER A 233 20.16 10.31 9.22
N LYS A 234 19.83 9.12 9.72
CA LYS A 234 18.44 8.69 9.99
C LYS A 234 18.18 8.58 11.49
N SER A 235 16.95 8.85 11.90
CA SER A 235 16.52 8.72 13.29
C SER A 235 16.72 7.29 13.82
N ARG A 236 17.06 7.16 15.11
CA ARG A 236 17.35 5.87 15.79
C ARG A 236 18.58 5.14 15.24
N HIS A 237 19.55 5.88 14.71
CA HIS A 237 20.89 5.36 14.50
C HIS A 237 21.59 5.15 15.84
N ILE A 238 22.17 3.97 16.07
CA ILE A 238 22.98 3.68 17.25
C ILE A 238 24.44 4.04 16.93
N LEU A 239 25.00 5.05 17.62
CA LEU A 239 26.38 5.51 17.38
C LEU A 239 27.43 4.42 17.67
N GLU A 240 27.25 3.70 18.77
CA GLU A 240 28.19 2.66 19.23
C GLU A 240 27.94 1.29 18.57
N PHE A 241 27.14 1.24 17.50
CA PHE A 241 26.79 0.00 16.82
C PHE A 241 28.00 -0.76 16.25
N PRO A 242 29.05 -0.10 15.69
CA PRO A 242 30.24 -0.82 15.26
C PRO A 242 30.89 -1.62 16.40
N LYS A 243 31.03 -1.03 17.60
CA LYS A 243 31.56 -1.74 18.78
C LYS A 243 30.66 -2.90 19.18
N PHE A 244 29.34 -2.72 19.10
CA PHE A 244 28.37 -3.78 19.36
C PHE A 244 28.49 -4.94 18.36
N VAL A 245 28.69 -4.66 17.08
CA VAL A 245 28.90 -5.68 16.04
C VAL A 245 30.17 -6.47 16.32
N GLU A 246 31.28 -5.80 16.65
CA GLU A 246 32.54 -6.47 16.98
C GLU A 246 32.42 -7.35 18.23
N ALA A 247 31.75 -6.87 19.29
CA ALA A 247 31.49 -7.67 20.48
C ALA A 247 30.61 -8.90 20.17
N CYS A 248 29.62 -8.76 19.28
CA CYS A 248 28.81 -9.89 18.83
C CYS A 248 29.63 -10.92 18.04
N LYS A 249 30.51 -10.45 17.14
CA LYS A 249 31.41 -11.34 16.39
C LYS A 249 32.34 -12.10 17.32
N GLU A 250 33.01 -11.42 18.24
CA GLU A 250 33.90 -12.06 19.22
C GLU A 250 33.17 -13.15 20.02
N ARG A 251 31.95 -12.86 20.48
CA ARG A 251 31.19 -13.76 21.33
C ARG A 251 30.53 -14.93 20.59
N TYR A 252 30.00 -14.71 19.38
CA TYR A 252 29.07 -15.65 18.75
C TYR A 252 29.58 -16.27 17.44
N ASN A 253 30.61 -15.72 16.79
CA ASN A 253 30.98 -16.10 15.43
C ASN A 253 31.48 -17.57 15.31
N SER A 254 31.92 -18.19 16.42
CA SER A 254 32.25 -19.62 16.50
C SER A 254 31.02 -20.53 16.44
N THR A 255 29.84 -20.03 16.81
CA THR A 255 28.58 -20.79 16.87
C THR A 255 27.64 -20.42 15.72
N ILE A 256 27.57 -19.12 15.39
CA ILE A 256 26.76 -18.60 14.29
C ILE A 256 27.49 -17.42 13.64
N PRO A 257 27.72 -17.45 12.32
CA PRO A 257 28.30 -16.31 11.61
C PRO A 257 27.52 -15.01 11.85
N VAL A 258 28.22 -13.95 12.25
CA VAL A 258 27.63 -12.63 12.52
C VAL A 258 27.88 -11.69 11.35
N LYS A 259 26.82 -11.10 10.80
CA LYS A 259 26.90 -10.21 9.64
C LYS A 259 26.20 -8.88 9.91
N GLN A 260 26.88 -7.77 9.62
CA GLN A 260 26.25 -6.46 9.57
C GLN A 260 25.51 -6.30 8.23
N LEU A 261 24.25 -5.88 8.29
CA LEU A 261 23.39 -5.70 7.13
C LEU A 261 23.44 -4.25 6.62
N GLY A 262 23.32 -4.09 5.31
CA GLY A 262 23.23 -2.79 4.64
C GLY A 262 21.79 -2.41 4.26
N GLU A 263 21.64 -1.26 3.60
CA GLU A 263 20.42 -0.93 2.87
C GLU A 263 20.47 -1.58 1.48
N TYR A 264 19.34 -2.16 1.05
CA TYR A 264 19.23 -2.83 -0.24
C TYR A 264 18.48 -1.95 -1.24
N THR A 265 19.04 -1.79 -2.44
CA THR A 265 18.44 -1.01 -3.54
C THR A 265 17.66 -1.88 -4.52
N ASN A 266 17.69 -3.20 -4.33
CA ASN A 266 17.06 -4.22 -5.15
C ASN A 266 16.24 -5.16 -4.26
N LEU A 267 14.99 -5.44 -4.64
CA LEU A 267 14.10 -6.33 -3.90
C LEU A 267 14.68 -7.74 -3.76
N THR A 268 15.21 -8.30 -4.84
CA THR A 268 15.72 -9.69 -4.89
C THR A 268 16.89 -9.88 -3.93
N GLU A 269 17.82 -8.92 -3.88
CA GLU A 269 18.97 -8.98 -2.97
C GLU A 269 18.54 -8.89 -1.52
N GLY A 270 17.69 -7.90 -1.19
CA GLY A 270 17.17 -7.74 0.16
C GLY A 270 16.41 -8.98 0.63
N VAL A 271 15.49 -9.49 -0.19
CA VAL A 271 14.69 -10.69 0.11
C VAL A 271 15.60 -11.89 0.41
N LYS A 272 16.60 -12.16 -0.46
CA LYS A 272 17.53 -13.27 -0.27
C LYS A 272 18.37 -13.13 0.97
N GLU A 273 18.85 -11.91 1.25
CA GLU A 273 19.62 -11.65 2.47
C GLU A 273 18.77 -11.93 3.70
N TYR A 274 17.60 -11.30 3.83
CA TYR A 274 16.75 -11.47 5.01
C TYR A 274 16.29 -12.93 5.18
N ALA A 275 16.04 -13.66 4.08
CA ALA A 275 15.70 -15.08 4.15
C ALA A 275 16.85 -15.97 4.68
N SER A 276 18.10 -15.54 4.52
CA SER A 276 19.29 -16.24 5.01
C SER A 276 19.57 -16.01 6.51
N LEU A 277 18.80 -15.16 7.18
CA LEU A 277 18.98 -14.86 8.60
C LEU A 277 18.32 -15.91 9.50
N LYS A 278 19.03 -16.33 10.54
CA LYS A 278 18.49 -17.11 11.65
C LYS A 278 17.98 -16.22 12.78
N ILE A 279 18.69 -15.13 13.04
CA ILE A 279 18.30 -14.11 14.01
C ILE A 279 18.52 -12.74 13.34
N PHE A 280 17.54 -11.84 13.45
CA PHE A 280 17.63 -10.47 12.96
C PHE A 280 17.52 -9.47 14.11
N LEU A 281 18.51 -8.59 14.24
CA LEU A 281 18.52 -7.51 15.23
C LEU A 281 18.41 -6.15 14.56
N SER A 282 17.54 -5.29 15.10
CA SER A 282 17.31 -3.95 14.56
C SER A 282 16.94 -2.91 15.64
N PRO A 283 17.34 -1.63 15.48
CA PRO A 283 17.03 -0.56 16.45
C PRO A 283 15.62 0.06 16.29
N ALA A 284 14.80 -0.43 15.36
CA ALA A 284 13.51 0.21 15.07
C ALA A 284 12.44 -0.76 14.59
N GLY A 285 11.22 -0.61 15.12
CA GLY A 285 10.05 -1.41 14.74
C GLY A 285 9.76 -1.40 13.25
N SER A 286 9.94 -0.26 12.56
CA SER A 286 9.71 -0.18 11.11
C SER A 286 10.68 -1.06 10.31
N SER A 287 11.90 -1.29 10.82
CA SER A 287 12.89 -2.16 10.19
C SER A 287 12.53 -3.64 10.36
N LEU A 288 11.74 -3.98 11.39
CA LEU A 288 11.22 -5.33 11.58
C LEU A 288 10.26 -5.76 10.47
N THR A 289 9.72 -4.83 9.68
CA THR A 289 8.89 -5.17 8.52
C THR A 289 9.61 -6.12 7.55
N ASN A 290 10.95 -6.07 7.47
CA ASN A 290 11.74 -6.99 6.67
C ASN A 290 11.66 -8.46 7.13
N MET A 291 11.18 -8.72 8.35
CA MET A 291 10.97 -10.08 8.86
C MET A 291 9.98 -10.88 7.99
N MET A 292 9.15 -10.21 7.18
CA MET A 292 8.28 -10.89 6.22
C MET A 292 9.04 -11.77 5.21
N TYR A 293 10.34 -11.49 4.99
CA TYR A 293 11.22 -12.30 4.14
C TYR A 293 11.94 -13.42 4.88
N MET A 294 11.97 -13.38 6.21
CA MET A 294 12.63 -14.40 7.00
C MET A 294 11.85 -15.72 6.93
N ARG A 295 12.57 -16.83 7.10
CA ARG A 295 11.95 -18.14 7.26
C ARG A 295 11.15 -18.22 8.57
N ARG A 296 10.21 -19.15 8.62
CA ARG A 296 9.45 -19.43 9.85
C ARG A 296 10.39 -19.95 10.94
N ASN A 297 10.02 -19.72 12.20
CA ASN A 297 10.78 -20.13 13.39
C ASN A 297 12.17 -19.49 13.52
N MET A 298 12.36 -18.29 12.96
CA MET A 298 13.57 -17.48 13.14
C MET A 298 13.38 -16.44 14.25
N GLY A 299 14.47 -15.95 14.81
CA GLY A 299 14.46 -14.97 15.90
C GLY A 299 14.49 -13.52 15.39
N VAL A 300 13.77 -12.63 16.06
CA VAL A 300 13.84 -11.19 15.82
C VAL A 300 14.04 -10.48 17.15
N VAL A 301 15.01 -9.55 17.20
CA VAL A 301 15.34 -8.77 18.38
C VAL A 301 15.24 -7.29 18.02
N MET A 302 14.44 -6.55 18.77
CA MET A 302 14.38 -5.10 18.67
C MET A 302 15.09 -4.48 19.86
N VAL A 303 16.03 -3.59 19.58
CA VAL A 303 16.66 -2.76 20.61
C VAL A 303 15.90 -1.44 20.62
N LEU A 304 15.20 -1.16 21.73
CA LEU A 304 14.45 0.08 21.95
C LEU A 304 15.30 1.11 22.68
#